data_AF-X1PGT9-F1
#
_entry.id   AF-X1PGT9-F1
#
_cell.length_a   1.000
_cell.length_b   1.000
_cell.length_c   1.000
_cell.angle_alpha   90.00
_cell.angle_beta   90.00
_cell.angle_gamma   90.00
#
_symmetry.space_group_name_H-M   'P 1'
#
loop_
_entity.id
_entity.type
_entity.pdbx_description
1 polymer ?
#
loop_
_entity_poly.entity_id
_entity_poly.type
_entity_poly.pdbx_seq_one_letter_code
_entity_poly.pdbx_strand_id
1 'polypeptide(L)'
;MSNNQNHMKKNQNKEIKIFAYGFDAAGFETPQEPIKLNNICIIEFIGLNDTLRLDGADGVITLQGIFEKIKTPRPLTIGRYTTIDVNKELLLEREKQVFNLLEKDKWICFLVGKIVDSFYSGFARSSLKIVDDTDLCKKLLNTYNVERNTVDGISLLNATENEFISYVREYGIAQTVLNLPSERYNESNVIVKAGNHIVGVEFLNKVFFLPFHTTKKQIDDVIPIVK
;
A
#
# COMPACT_ATOMS: atom_id res chain seq x y z
N MET A 1 -33.50 -14.20 45.21
CA MET A 1 -32.69 -14.97 44.25
C MET A 1 -32.45 -14.06 43.06
N SER A 2 -31.29 -13.42 43.10
CA SER A 2 -30.93 -12.24 42.33
C SER A 2 -30.04 -12.61 41.15
N ASN A 3 -30.18 -11.83 40.07
CA ASN A 3 -29.14 -11.50 39.10
C ASN A 3 -28.31 -12.64 38.51
N ASN A 4 -28.76 -13.22 37.39
CA ASN A 4 -27.82 -13.87 36.46
C ASN A 4 -28.29 -13.92 35.00
N GLN A 5 -28.92 -12.85 34.50
CA GLN A 5 -29.33 -12.77 33.08
C GLN A 5 -28.85 -11.51 32.31
N ASN A 6 -27.97 -10.68 32.89
CA ASN A 6 -27.58 -9.40 32.28
C ASN A 6 -26.13 -9.27 31.79
N HIS A 7 -25.40 -10.37 31.61
CA HIS A 7 -24.02 -10.32 31.07
C HIS A 7 -23.83 -10.80 29.62
N MET A 8 -24.91 -11.14 28.89
CA MET A 8 -24.83 -11.53 27.47
C MET A 8 -25.62 -10.61 26.53
N LYS A 9 -25.52 -9.29 26.71
CA LYS A 9 -25.98 -8.31 25.71
C LYS A 9 -25.06 -7.09 25.68
N LYS A 10 -23.99 -7.16 24.87
CA LYS A 10 -23.36 -6.05 24.14
C LYS A 10 -22.07 -6.49 23.40
N ASN A 11 -22.18 -7.45 22.48
CA ASN A 11 -21.33 -7.41 21.29
C ASN A 11 -22.21 -6.88 20.16
N GLN A 12 -22.46 -5.57 20.18
CA GLN A 12 -22.83 -4.89 18.95
C GLN A 12 -21.62 -5.05 18.04
N ASN A 13 -21.76 -5.79 16.93
CA ASN A 13 -20.74 -5.87 15.89
C ASN A 13 -20.33 -4.45 15.52
N LYS A 14 -19.19 -4.00 16.04
CA LYS A 14 -18.65 -2.70 15.71
C LYS A 14 -18.23 -2.79 14.25
N GLU A 15 -18.79 -1.92 13.43
CA GLU A 15 -18.46 -1.81 12.01
C GLU A 15 -16.95 -1.55 11.86
N ILE A 16 -16.27 -2.31 10.99
CA ILE A 16 -14.84 -2.23 10.74
C ILE A 16 -14.54 -0.93 10.01
N LYS A 17 -13.69 -0.09 10.58
CA LYS A 17 -13.30 1.17 9.96
C LYS A 17 -12.00 1.03 9.17
N ILE A 18 -12.01 1.33 7.88
CA ILE A 18 -10.82 1.30 7.01
C ILE A 18 -10.55 2.72 6.49
N PHE A 19 -9.28 3.13 6.48
CA PHE A 19 -8.86 4.32 5.77
C PHE A 19 -8.24 3.99 4.41
N ALA A 20 -8.76 4.58 3.35
CA ALA A 20 -8.11 4.66 2.05
C ALA A 20 -7.27 5.95 2.02
N TYR A 21 -5.97 5.84 2.30
CA TYR A 21 -5.10 7.00 2.57
C TYR A 21 -4.25 7.39 1.36
N GLY A 22 -4.26 8.68 1.03
CA GLY A 22 -3.35 9.30 0.06
C GLY A 22 -3.66 9.03 -1.41
N PHE A 23 -4.87 8.55 -1.72
CA PHE A 23 -5.32 8.32 -3.10
C PHE A 23 -5.37 9.63 -3.91
N ASP A 24 -5.69 10.75 -3.26
CA ASP A 24 -5.63 12.10 -3.84
C ASP A 24 -4.22 12.45 -4.35
N ALA A 25 -3.18 12.13 -3.58
CA ALA A 25 -1.80 12.38 -3.95
C ALA A 25 -1.31 11.49 -5.12
N ALA A 26 -1.91 10.31 -5.28
CA ALA A 26 -1.71 9.45 -6.45
C ALA A 26 -2.52 9.91 -7.70
N GLY A 27 -3.34 10.96 -7.53
CA GLY A 27 -4.13 11.59 -8.58
C GLY A 27 -5.46 10.91 -8.85
N PHE A 28 -6.00 10.15 -7.90
CA PHE A 28 -7.36 9.62 -7.97
C PHE A 28 -8.35 10.67 -7.49
N GLU A 29 -9.51 10.70 -8.13
CA GLU A 29 -10.68 11.34 -7.54
C GLU A 29 -11.13 10.49 -6.34
N THR A 30 -11.37 11.12 -5.19
CA THR A 30 -11.77 10.43 -3.96
C THR A 30 -13.19 10.85 -3.56
N PRO A 31 -14.08 9.89 -3.23
CA PRO A 31 -15.40 10.21 -2.70
C PRO A 31 -15.31 11.05 -1.43
N GLN A 32 -16.23 11.99 -1.26
CA GLN A 32 -16.37 12.74 0.00
C GLN A 32 -17.11 11.93 1.06
N GLU A 33 -18.08 11.11 0.62
CA GLU A 33 -18.87 10.25 1.51
C GLU A 33 -18.19 8.89 1.69
N PRO A 34 -18.23 8.30 2.90
CA PRO A 34 -17.67 6.99 3.14
C PRO A 34 -18.39 5.88 2.35
N ILE A 35 -17.64 4.90 1.86
CA ILE A 35 -18.21 3.71 1.22
C ILE A 35 -18.61 2.73 2.31
N LYS A 36 -19.88 2.31 2.33
CA LYS A 36 -20.40 1.31 3.28
C LYS A 36 -20.57 -0.04 2.59
N LEU A 37 -19.97 -1.08 3.15
CA LEU A 37 -20.07 -2.45 2.67
C LEU A 37 -20.86 -3.30 3.67
N ASN A 38 -22.12 -3.60 3.32
CA ASN A 38 -23.01 -4.54 4.01
C ASN A 38 -23.15 -4.33 5.54
N ASN A 39 -22.98 -3.10 6.04
CA ASN A 39 -22.92 -2.76 7.48
C ASN A 39 -21.82 -3.51 8.26
N ILE A 40 -20.83 -4.06 7.55
CA ILE A 40 -19.67 -4.75 8.11
C ILE A 40 -18.48 -3.80 8.14
N CYS A 41 -18.34 -2.97 7.11
CA CYS A 41 -17.17 -2.14 6.91
C CYS A 41 -17.53 -0.75 6.36
N ILE A 42 -16.87 0.28 6.88
CA ILE A 42 -16.83 1.62 6.31
C ILE A 42 -15.42 1.90 5.80
N ILE A 43 -15.31 2.39 4.57
CA ILE A 43 -14.07 2.89 3.98
C ILE A 43 -14.19 4.41 3.87
N GLU A 44 -13.33 5.13 4.59
CA GLU A 44 -13.20 6.58 4.53
C GLU A 44 -11.95 6.96 3.74
N PHE A 45 -12.09 7.88 2.76
CA PHE A 45 -10.96 8.38 1.99
C PHE A 45 -10.30 9.54 2.73
N ILE A 46 -9.03 9.38 3.06
CA ILE A 46 -8.26 10.36 3.83
C ILE A 46 -7.16 10.93 2.93
N GLY A 47 -7.16 12.25 2.76
CA GLY A 47 -6.16 12.92 1.92
C GLY A 47 -4.76 12.81 2.51
N LEU A 48 -3.73 12.88 1.66
CA LEU A 48 -2.32 12.76 2.10
C LEU A 48 -1.97 13.74 3.23
N ASN A 49 -2.46 14.98 3.12
CA ASN A 49 -2.17 16.08 4.05
C ASN A 49 -3.26 16.25 5.15
N ASP A 50 -4.22 15.34 5.27
CA ASP A 50 -5.23 15.41 6.32
C ASP A 50 -4.59 15.29 7.71
N THR A 51 -5.17 15.87 8.75
CA THR A 51 -4.65 15.78 10.13
C THR A 51 -5.15 14.56 10.90
N LEU A 52 -6.10 13.80 10.34
CA LEU A 52 -6.62 12.59 10.94
C LEU A 52 -5.51 11.54 11.11
N ARG A 53 -5.48 10.89 12.27
CA ARG A 53 -4.46 9.88 12.58
C ARG A 53 -4.85 8.52 12.03
N LEU A 54 -3.92 7.87 11.33
CA LEU A 54 -4.15 6.55 10.72
C LEU A 54 -4.41 5.45 11.75
N ASP A 55 -3.82 5.54 12.95
CA ASP A 55 -4.00 4.57 14.03
C ASP A 55 -5.41 4.58 14.67
N GLY A 56 -6.29 5.46 14.19
CA GLY A 56 -7.72 5.50 14.51
C GLY A 56 -8.58 4.48 13.74
N ALA A 57 -8.15 3.98 12.58
CA ALA A 57 -8.87 2.96 11.81
C ALA A 57 -8.46 1.54 12.23
N ASP A 58 -9.28 0.54 11.90
CA ASP A 58 -8.99 -0.89 12.09
C ASP A 58 -8.14 -1.47 10.93
N GLY A 59 -8.13 -0.79 9.78
CA GLY A 59 -7.28 -1.11 8.64
C GLY A 59 -6.90 0.14 7.84
N VAL A 60 -5.77 0.09 7.14
CA VAL A 60 -5.34 1.15 6.20
C VAL A 60 -5.02 0.54 4.85
N ILE A 61 -5.54 1.12 3.77
CA ILE A 61 -5.14 0.84 2.40
C ILE A 61 -4.47 2.09 1.85
N THR A 62 -3.27 1.96 1.29
CA THR A 62 -2.54 3.09 0.73
C THR A 62 -1.72 2.67 -0.49
N LEU A 63 -1.28 3.63 -1.30
CA LEU A 63 -0.47 3.35 -2.48
C LEU A 63 1.01 3.53 -2.17
N GLN A 64 1.83 2.73 -2.83
CA GLN A 64 3.25 3.01 -2.93
C GLN A 64 3.51 4.31 -3.70
N GLY A 65 4.45 5.11 -3.22
CA GLY A 65 4.97 6.28 -3.94
C GLY A 65 4.25 7.59 -3.66
N ILE A 66 3.30 7.63 -2.71
CA ILE A 66 2.57 8.87 -2.38
C ILE A 66 3.43 9.86 -1.56
N PHE A 67 4.53 9.40 -0.97
CA PHE A 67 5.45 10.25 -0.19
C PHE A 67 6.65 10.76 -1.01
N GLU A 68 6.83 10.29 -2.24
CA GLU A 68 7.97 10.63 -3.08
C GLU A 68 7.56 11.07 -4.48
N LYS A 69 8.31 12.01 -5.06
CA LYS A 69 8.17 12.39 -6.47
C LYS A 69 9.53 12.39 -7.14
N ILE A 70 9.79 11.36 -7.95
CA ILE A 70 10.99 11.27 -8.78
C ILE A 70 10.73 12.01 -10.10
N LYS A 71 11.45 13.11 -10.33
CA LYS A 71 11.31 13.94 -11.53
C LYS A 71 12.53 13.71 -12.43
N THR A 72 12.28 13.28 -13.67
CA THR A 72 13.29 13.23 -14.73
C THR A 72 12.92 14.28 -15.78
N PRO A 73 13.62 15.43 -15.86
CA PRO A 73 13.32 16.45 -16.86
C PRO A 73 13.38 15.89 -18.28
N ARG A 74 12.49 16.37 -19.16
CA ARG A 74 12.60 16.11 -20.61
C ARG A 74 13.95 16.65 -21.12
N PRO A 75 14.55 16.04 -22.16
CA PRO A 75 15.87 16.43 -22.64
C PRO A 75 15.85 17.89 -23.10
N LEU A 76 16.44 18.76 -22.30
CA LEU A 76 16.97 20.04 -22.75
C LEU A 76 18.49 19.94 -22.74
N THR A 77 19.12 20.73 -23.60
CA THR A 77 20.52 20.77 -24.03
C THR A 77 21.60 20.76 -22.93
N ILE A 78 21.23 20.74 -21.65
CA ILE A 78 22.13 20.79 -20.49
C ILE A 78 21.72 19.67 -19.54
N GLY A 79 22.58 18.64 -19.40
CA GLY A 79 22.65 17.68 -18.28
C GLY A 79 21.34 17.07 -17.73
N ARG A 80 21.19 15.74 -17.83
CA ARG A 80 20.10 15.03 -17.15
C ARG A 80 20.32 15.08 -15.63
N TYR A 81 19.42 15.72 -14.89
CA TYR A 81 19.39 15.62 -13.42
C TYR A 81 18.05 15.04 -12.99
N THR A 82 18.04 13.77 -12.58
CA THR A 82 16.90 13.19 -11.88
C THR A 82 16.91 13.70 -10.44
N THR A 83 15.80 14.28 -9.99
CA THR A 83 15.61 14.74 -8.61
C THR A 83 14.53 13.93 -7.92
N ILE A 84 14.58 13.92 -6.58
CA ILE A 84 13.56 13.31 -5.74
C ILE A 84 13.11 14.35 -4.72
N ASP A 85 11.80 14.47 -4.58
CA ASP A 85 11.12 15.32 -3.62
C ASP A 85 10.39 14.43 -2.62
N VAL A 86 10.57 14.69 -1.33
CA VAL A 86 10.08 13.85 -0.23
C VAL A 86 9.64 14.73 0.93
N ASN A 87 8.40 14.58 1.40
CA ASN A 87 7.96 15.20 2.64
C ASN A 87 8.38 14.32 3.83
N LYS A 88 9.61 14.54 4.33
CA LYS A 88 10.21 13.72 5.39
C LYS A 88 9.46 13.78 6.72
N GLU A 89 8.93 14.95 7.07
CA GLU A 89 8.21 15.15 8.33
C GLU A 89 6.90 14.36 8.32
N LEU A 90 6.11 14.49 7.25
CA LEU A 90 4.88 13.73 7.07
C LEU A 90 5.16 12.22 7.00
N LEU A 91 6.19 11.80 6.26
CA LEU A 91 6.57 10.38 6.19
C LEU A 91 6.89 9.80 7.57
N LEU A 92 7.69 10.50 8.37
CA LEU A 92 8.03 10.08 9.73
C LEU A 92 6.80 10.04 10.65
N GLU A 93 5.89 11.01 10.53
CA GLU A 93 4.65 11.02 11.29
C GLU A 93 3.78 9.80 10.96
N ARG A 94 3.57 9.53 9.66
CA ARG A 94 2.72 8.42 9.21
C ARG A 94 3.33 7.06 9.49
N GLU A 95 4.64 6.94 9.39
CA GLU A 95 5.37 5.75 9.83
C GLU A 95 5.07 5.42 11.29
N LYS A 96 5.17 6.39 12.21
CA LYS A 96 4.83 6.17 13.63
C LYS A 96 3.38 5.75 13.81
N GLN A 97 2.44 6.36 13.08
CA GLN A 97 1.03 5.99 13.16
C GLN A 97 0.78 4.56 12.65
N VAL A 98 1.46 4.14 11.59
CA VAL A 98 1.35 2.76 11.08
C VAL A 98 1.94 1.77 12.05
N PHE A 99 3.09 2.04 12.68
CA PHE A 99 3.61 1.15 13.74
C PHE A 99 2.64 1.03 14.93
N ASN A 100 2.10 2.17 15.42
CA ASN A 100 1.08 2.15 16.47
C ASN A 100 -0.19 1.37 16.07
N LEU A 101 -0.55 1.37 14.79
CA LEU A 101 -1.66 0.61 14.27
C LEU A 101 -1.35 -0.90 14.36
N LEU A 102 -0.18 -1.33 13.88
CA LEU A 102 0.24 -2.73 13.89
C LEU A 102 0.40 -3.31 15.31
N GLU A 103 0.88 -2.50 16.26
CA GLU A 103 0.97 -2.86 17.69
C GLU A 103 -0.41 -3.14 18.30
N LYS A 104 -1.48 -2.52 17.78
CA LYS A 104 -2.87 -2.69 18.22
C LYS A 104 -3.60 -3.81 17.50
N ASP A 105 -2.88 -4.74 16.88
CA ASP A 105 -3.44 -5.89 16.16
C ASP A 105 -4.32 -5.53 14.96
N LYS A 106 -4.02 -4.39 14.34
CA LYS A 106 -4.68 -3.90 13.12
C LYS A 106 -3.77 -4.11 11.90
N TRP A 107 -4.27 -3.81 10.71
CA TRP A 107 -3.57 -4.14 9.46
C TRP A 107 -3.39 -2.94 8.51
N ILE A 108 -2.41 -3.07 7.62
CA ILE A 108 -2.16 -2.15 6.50
C ILE A 108 -1.93 -2.93 5.21
N CYS A 109 -2.48 -2.42 4.10
CA CYS A 109 -2.26 -2.93 2.76
C CYS A 109 -1.67 -1.84 1.86
N PHE A 110 -0.53 -2.16 1.24
CA PHE A 110 0.08 -1.35 0.20
C PHE A 110 -0.32 -1.86 -1.17
N LEU A 111 -0.86 -0.96 -1.99
CA LEU A 111 -1.02 -1.14 -3.42
C LEU A 111 0.30 -0.78 -4.09
N VAL A 112 1.05 -1.80 -4.49
CA VAL A 112 2.44 -1.70 -4.94
C VAL A 112 2.51 -1.52 -6.44
N GLY A 113 2.97 -0.34 -6.85
CA GLY A 113 3.35 -0.05 -8.22
C GLY A 113 4.84 -0.30 -8.45
N LYS A 114 5.46 0.59 -9.24
CA LYS A 114 6.89 0.57 -9.51
C LYS A 114 7.69 1.19 -8.36
N ILE A 115 8.45 0.35 -7.65
CA ILE A 115 9.40 0.81 -6.64
C ILE A 115 10.76 1.07 -7.30
N VAL A 116 11.33 2.25 -7.03
CA VAL A 116 12.67 2.64 -7.48
C VAL A 116 13.51 2.91 -6.24
N ASP A 117 14.45 2.03 -5.91
CA ASP A 117 15.33 2.16 -4.74
C ASP A 117 16.59 2.97 -5.01
N SER A 118 16.96 3.12 -6.29
CA SER A 118 18.09 3.96 -6.66
C SER A 118 17.97 4.46 -8.10
N PHE A 119 18.65 5.56 -8.37
CA PHE A 119 18.81 6.07 -9.73
C PHE A 119 20.14 6.79 -9.88
N TYR A 120 20.65 6.83 -11.11
CA TYR A 120 21.81 7.64 -11.41
C TYR A 120 21.40 9.12 -11.59
N SER A 121 22.13 9.98 -10.90
CA SER A 121 22.02 11.45 -10.94
C SER A 121 23.36 12.08 -11.34
N GLY A 122 23.34 13.39 -11.61
CA GLY A 122 24.54 14.13 -12.00
C GLY A 122 24.82 14.12 -13.51
N PHE A 123 25.80 14.93 -13.92
CA PHE A 123 26.22 15.00 -15.32
C PHE A 123 26.69 13.61 -15.78
N ALA A 124 26.18 13.16 -16.93
CA ALA A 124 26.47 11.84 -17.49
C ALA A 124 26.15 10.64 -16.56
N ARG A 125 25.18 10.74 -15.63
CA ARG A 125 24.79 9.63 -14.72
C ARG A 125 25.95 9.18 -13.80
N SER A 126 26.81 10.10 -13.38
CA SER A 126 28.03 9.79 -12.63
C SER A 126 27.81 9.33 -11.18
N SER A 127 26.65 9.59 -10.59
CA SER A 127 26.44 9.40 -9.15
C SER A 127 25.17 8.60 -8.87
N LEU A 128 25.33 7.39 -8.32
CA LEU A 128 24.20 6.59 -7.84
C LEU A 128 23.61 7.23 -6.58
N LYS A 129 22.33 7.55 -6.62
CA LYS A 129 21.56 8.03 -5.47
C LYS A 129 20.64 6.91 -4.99
N ILE A 130 20.79 6.54 -3.73
CA ILE A 130 19.92 5.58 -3.04
C ILE A 130 18.74 6.34 -2.44
N VAL A 131 17.54 5.80 -2.61
CA VAL A 131 16.24 6.36 -2.23
C VAL A 131 15.30 5.24 -1.76
N ASP A 132 15.86 4.24 -1.09
CA ASP A 132 15.14 3.08 -0.57
C ASP A 132 14.40 3.36 0.75
N ASP A 133 14.45 4.60 1.26
CA ASP A 133 13.81 5.04 2.51
C ASP A 133 12.83 6.22 2.31
N THR A 134 12.56 6.60 1.06
CA THR A 134 11.82 7.82 0.71
C THR A 134 10.31 7.64 0.55
N ASP A 135 9.80 6.42 0.76
CA ASP A 135 8.38 6.13 0.75
C ASP A 135 8.03 5.13 1.86
N LEU A 136 6.83 5.24 2.43
CA LEU A 136 6.39 4.41 3.55
C LEU A 136 6.37 2.91 3.19
N CYS A 137 5.99 2.57 1.95
CA CYS A 137 6.02 1.19 1.48
C CYS A 137 7.43 0.61 1.53
N LYS A 138 8.43 1.39 1.10
CA LYS A 138 9.84 0.99 1.11
C LYS A 138 10.37 0.79 2.51
N LYS A 139 10.07 1.71 3.44
CA LYS A 139 10.50 1.60 4.84
C LYS A 139 9.94 0.34 5.51
N LEU A 140 8.68 0.00 5.23
CA LEU A 140 8.09 -1.24 5.74
C LEU A 140 8.69 -2.48 5.09
N LEU A 141 8.92 -2.50 3.78
CA LEU A 141 9.63 -3.59 3.11
C LEU A 141 11.05 -3.78 3.65
N ASN A 142 11.77 -2.69 3.95
CA ASN A 142 13.09 -2.74 4.59
C ASN A 142 13.02 -3.35 6.00
N THR A 143 11.96 -3.08 6.77
CA THR A 143 11.77 -3.70 8.11
C THR A 143 11.71 -5.22 8.04
N TYR A 144 11.20 -5.76 6.93
CA TYR A 144 11.14 -7.20 6.65
C TYR A 144 12.31 -7.72 5.80
N ASN A 145 13.33 -6.89 5.55
CA ASN A 145 14.47 -7.20 4.69
C ASN A 145 14.07 -7.71 3.29
N VAL A 146 12.99 -7.16 2.72
CA VAL A 146 12.51 -7.54 1.38
C VAL A 146 13.26 -6.75 0.31
N GLU A 147 14.02 -7.45 -0.52
CA GLU A 147 14.64 -6.84 -1.70
C GLU A 147 13.61 -6.65 -2.82
N ARG A 148 13.85 -5.66 -3.68
CA ARG A 148 12.88 -5.21 -4.67
C ARG A 148 13.56 -5.02 -6.02
N ASN A 149 13.00 -5.66 -7.04
CA ASN A 149 13.48 -5.55 -8.42
C ASN A 149 12.38 -4.97 -9.30
N THR A 150 12.65 -3.82 -9.94
CA THR A 150 11.76 -3.25 -10.94
C THR A 150 11.65 -4.16 -12.16
N VAL A 151 10.45 -4.32 -12.71
CA VAL A 151 10.18 -4.99 -13.99
C VAL A 151 9.25 -4.18 -14.89
N ASP A 152 9.27 -4.46 -16.19
CA ASP A 152 8.43 -3.81 -17.20
C ASP A 152 7.02 -4.42 -17.24
N GLY A 153 6.33 -4.46 -16.10
CA GLY A 153 4.91 -4.83 -15.99
C GLY A 153 4.57 -6.27 -16.38
N ILE A 154 4.22 -7.11 -15.39
CA ILE A 154 3.76 -8.49 -15.62
C ILE A 154 2.27 -8.59 -15.28
N SER A 155 1.45 -8.93 -16.27
CA SER A 155 -0.02 -9.07 -16.12
C SER A 155 -0.49 -10.50 -15.87
N LEU A 156 0.31 -11.52 -16.21
CA LEU A 156 -0.01 -12.92 -15.92
C LEU A 156 0.32 -13.24 -14.46
N LEU A 157 -0.62 -12.93 -13.58
CA LEU A 157 -0.50 -13.10 -12.14
C LEU A 157 -1.44 -14.21 -11.63
N ASN A 158 -0.97 -14.95 -10.63
CA ASN A 158 -1.76 -15.96 -9.94
C ASN A 158 -1.81 -15.63 -8.44
N ALA A 159 -3.01 -15.48 -7.90
CA ALA A 159 -3.22 -15.46 -6.45
C ALA A 159 -3.09 -16.89 -5.90
N THR A 160 -2.50 -17.03 -4.72
CA THR A 160 -2.43 -18.32 -4.01
C THR A 160 -3.65 -18.56 -3.14
N GLU A 161 -4.28 -17.48 -2.67
CA GLU A 161 -5.51 -17.50 -1.86
C GLU A 161 -6.71 -16.97 -2.65
N ASN A 162 -7.90 -17.53 -2.38
CA ASN A 162 -9.09 -17.32 -3.19
C ASN A 162 -9.62 -15.87 -3.14
N GLU A 163 -9.51 -15.22 -1.99
CA GLU A 163 -9.97 -13.85 -1.76
C GLU A 163 -9.26 -12.82 -2.65
N PHE A 164 -8.03 -13.10 -3.10
CA PHE A 164 -7.26 -12.19 -3.96
C PHE A 164 -7.44 -12.46 -5.45
N ILE A 165 -8.09 -13.57 -5.86
CA ILE A 165 -8.22 -13.94 -7.29
C ILE A 165 -8.92 -12.83 -8.09
N SER A 166 -10.06 -12.35 -7.61
CA SER A 166 -10.84 -11.32 -8.31
C SER A 166 -10.07 -10.01 -8.40
N TYR A 167 -9.41 -9.60 -7.31
CA TYR A 167 -8.58 -8.39 -7.27
C TYR A 167 -7.43 -8.47 -8.27
N VAL A 168 -6.65 -9.56 -8.25
CA VAL A 168 -5.48 -9.74 -9.11
C VAL A 168 -5.87 -9.74 -10.58
N ARG A 169 -7.01 -10.36 -10.93
CA ARG A 169 -7.51 -10.37 -12.30
C ARG A 169 -7.87 -8.96 -12.80
N GLU A 170 -8.38 -8.11 -11.93
CA GLU A 170 -8.90 -6.78 -12.30
C GLU A 170 -7.83 -5.68 -12.26
N TYR A 171 -6.96 -5.69 -11.24
CA TYR A 171 -6.00 -4.62 -10.95
C TYR A 171 -4.54 -5.07 -10.95
N GLY A 172 -4.28 -6.38 -11.04
CA GLY A 172 -2.96 -6.96 -10.85
C GLY A 172 -2.07 -6.81 -12.08
N ILE A 173 -1.18 -5.81 -12.03
CA ILE A 173 0.01 -5.76 -12.89
C ILE A 173 1.22 -5.51 -12.01
N ALA A 174 2.15 -6.45 -12.00
CA ALA A 174 3.35 -6.35 -11.17
C ALA A 174 4.42 -5.52 -11.88
N GLN A 175 4.82 -4.40 -11.28
CA GLN A 175 5.96 -3.59 -11.74
C GLN A 175 7.18 -3.71 -10.80
N THR A 176 7.03 -4.50 -9.73
CA THR A 176 8.04 -4.80 -8.73
C THR A 176 7.96 -6.27 -8.37
N VAL A 177 9.11 -6.96 -8.40
CA VAL A 177 9.30 -8.31 -7.87
C VAL A 177 9.91 -8.18 -6.48
N LEU A 178 9.40 -8.98 -5.54
CA LEU A 178 9.83 -9.02 -4.14
C LEU A 178 10.70 -10.27 -3.92
N ASN A 179 11.93 -10.10 -3.40
CA ASN A 179 12.72 -11.24 -2.96
C ASN A 179 12.68 -11.29 -1.43
N LEU A 180 12.12 -12.37 -0.90
CA LEU A 180 12.01 -12.59 0.53
C LEU A 180 13.31 -13.23 1.04
N PRO A 181 13.80 -12.82 2.22
CA PRO A 181 14.95 -13.47 2.85
C PRO A 181 14.54 -14.85 3.35
N SER A 182 15.44 -15.83 3.21
CA SER A 182 15.19 -17.24 3.57
C SER A 182 14.79 -17.44 5.04
N GLU A 183 15.17 -16.53 5.92
CA GLU A 183 14.91 -16.62 7.36
C GLU A 183 13.48 -16.21 7.74
N ARG A 184 12.73 -15.53 6.86
CA ARG A 184 11.40 -14.96 7.14
C ARG A 184 10.25 -15.76 6.53
N TYR A 185 10.49 -16.96 5.98
CA TYR A 185 9.42 -17.79 5.40
C TYR A 185 8.32 -18.16 6.40
N ASN A 186 8.62 -18.24 7.70
CA ASN A 186 7.61 -18.56 8.73
C ASN A 186 6.74 -17.36 9.12
N GLU A 187 7.13 -16.14 8.73
CA GLU A 187 6.45 -14.89 9.08
C GLU A 187 5.73 -14.27 7.87
N SER A 188 5.85 -14.92 6.70
CA SER A 188 5.33 -14.41 5.44
C SER A 188 4.53 -15.45 4.68
N ASN A 189 3.43 -15.01 4.08
CA ASN A 189 2.64 -15.80 3.16
C ASN A 189 2.74 -15.15 1.77
N VAL A 190 3.15 -15.94 0.77
CA VAL A 190 3.12 -15.47 -0.62
C VAL A 190 1.66 -15.51 -1.08
N ILE A 191 1.08 -14.35 -1.37
CA ILE A 191 -0.32 -14.19 -1.76
C ILE A 191 -0.51 -14.00 -3.27
N VAL A 192 0.52 -13.50 -3.99
CA VAL A 192 0.48 -13.33 -5.46
C VAL A 192 1.82 -13.66 -6.10
N LYS A 193 1.80 -14.43 -7.19
CA LYS A 193 2.98 -14.82 -7.99
C LYS A 193 2.86 -14.43 -9.46
N ALA A 194 4.01 -14.17 -10.07
CA ALA A 194 4.21 -14.05 -11.51
C ALA A 194 5.19 -15.14 -11.96
N GLY A 195 4.68 -16.32 -12.34
CA GLY A 195 5.52 -17.51 -12.53
C GLY A 195 6.27 -17.88 -11.23
N ASN A 196 7.61 -17.83 -11.28
CA ASN A 196 8.46 -18.10 -10.10
C ASN A 196 8.76 -16.84 -9.26
N HIS A 197 8.28 -15.67 -9.68
CA HIS A 197 8.51 -14.42 -8.97
C HIS A 197 7.40 -14.13 -7.96
N ILE A 198 7.77 -13.66 -6.78
CA ILE A 198 6.84 -13.17 -5.77
C ILE A 198 6.54 -11.71 -6.09
N VAL A 199 5.26 -11.37 -6.18
CA VAL A 199 4.81 -9.99 -6.49
C VAL A 199 3.76 -9.48 -5.52
N GLY A 200 3.23 -10.37 -4.67
CA GLY A 200 2.43 -10.01 -3.50
C GLY A 200 2.74 -10.92 -2.32
N VAL A 201 2.83 -10.32 -1.14
CA VAL A 201 3.19 -10.99 0.11
C VAL A 201 2.42 -10.38 1.27
N GLU A 202 2.08 -11.21 2.24
CA GLU A 202 1.54 -10.84 3.54
C GLU A 202 2.58 -11.16 4.62
N PHE A 203 2.71 -10.30 5.62
CA PHE A 203 3.47 -10.58 6.84
C PHE A 203 2.57 -10.55 8.07
N LEU A 204 2.70 -11.57 8.91
CA LEU A 204 2.07 -11.67 10.24
C LEU A 204 0.55 -11.40 10.25
N ASN A 205 -0.13 -11.68 9.14
CA ASN A 205 -1.54 -11.40 8.91
C ASN A 205 -1.96 -9.92 9.08
N LYS A 206 -1.01 -9.00 8.93
CA LYS A 206 -1.20 -7.57 9.22
C LYS A 206 -0.64 -6.64 8.16
N VAL A 207 0.42 -7.01 7.47
CA VAL A 207 1.07 -6.14 6.48
C VAL A 207 0.99 -6.81 5.13
N PHE A 208 0.21 -6.22 4.23
CA PHE A 208 -0.04 -6.75 2.90
C PHE A 208 0.63 -5.88 1.85
N PHE A 209 1.20 -6.52 0.84
CA PHE A 209 1.73 -5.88 -0.36
C PHE A 209 1.08 -6.56 -1.56
N LEU A 210 0.25 -5.82 -2.29
CA LEU A 210 -0.48 -6.31 -3.44
C LEU A 210 -0.06 -5.57 -4.71
N PRO A 211 0.21 -6.25 -5.83
CA PRO A 211 0.57 -5.59 -7.08
C PRO A 211 -0.63 -4.78 -7.60
N PHE A 212 -0.36 -3.55 -8.03
CA PHE A 212 -1.40 -2.64 -8.48
C PHE A 212 -0.96 -1.81 -9.68
N HIS A 213 -1.81 -1.76 -10.69
CA HIS A 213 -1.73 -0.79 -11.76
C HIS A 213 -3.12 -0.46 -12.28
N THR A 214 -3.40 0.82 -12.49
CA THR A 214 -4.59 1.26 -13.21
C THR A 214 -4.30 2.52 -14.01
N THR A 215 -4.88 2.60 -15.20
CA THR A 215 -4.93 3.82 -16.01
C THR A 215 -6.19 4.63 -15.74
N LYS A 216 -7.18 4.04 -15.05
CA LYS A 216 -8.43 4.69 -14.66
C LYS A 216 -8.22 5.43 -13.34
N LYS A 217 -8.17 6.76 -13.42
CA LYS A 217 -8.04 7.65 -12.25
C LYS A 217 -9.33 8.39 -11.90
N GLN A 218 -10.33 8.28 -12.78
CA GLN A 218 -11.69 8.77 -12.57
C GLN A 218 -12.53 7.65 -11.98
N ILE A 219 -13.46 8.00 -11.10
CA ILE A 219 -14.47 7.07 -10.61
C ILE A 219 -15.56 7.00 -11.67
N ASP A 220 -15.44 6.04 -12.59
CA ASP A 220 -16.61 5.59 -13.34
C ASP A 220 -17.52 4.87 -12.34
N ASP A 221 -18.69 5.46 -12.07
CA ASP A 221 -19.80 4.97 -11.23
C ASP A 221 -19.46 3.85 -10.23
N VAL A 222 -19.53 4.17 -8.93
CA VAL A 222 -19.52 3.26 -7.77
C VAL A 222 -19.90 1.84 -8.20
N ILE A 223 -18.87 1.01 -8.37
CA ILE A 223 -19.01 -0.37 -8.80
C ILE A 223 -20.04 -1.02 -7.87
N PRO A 224 -21.11 -1.65 -8.38
CA PRO A 224 -21.99 -2.44 -7.56
C PRO A 224 -21.22 -3.68 -7.12
N ILE A 225 -20.44 -3.52 -6.05
CA ILE A 225 -19.88 -4.65 -5.32
C ILE A 225 -21.08 -5.28 -4.62
N VAL A 226 -21.31 -6.56 -4.95
CA VAL A 226 -22.37 -7.47 -4.52
C VAL A 226 -23.62 -7.50 -5.42
N LYS A 227 -23.74 -8.59 -6.20
CA LYS A 227 -24.97 -9.38 -6.25
C LYS A 227 -24.79 -10.61 -5.39
#